data_AF-A0A835YHR7-F1
#
_entry.id   AF-A0A835YHR7-F1
#
_cell.length_a   1.000
_cell.length_b   1.000
_cell.length_c   1.000
_cell.angle_alpha   90.00
_cell.angle_beta   90.00
_cell.angle_gamma   90.00
#
_symmetry.space_group_name_H-M   'P 1'
#
loop_
_entity.id
_entity.type
_entity.pdbx_description
1 polymer ?
#
loop_
_entity_poly.entity_id
_entity_poly.type
_entity_poly.pdbx_seq_one_letter_code
_entity_poly.pdbx_strand_id
1 'polypeptide(L)'
;MRAVRCAGAALALACYSESVCNAFLQQPVQWHRQHQLATTLHCAQPGERQAPAVDLSHGLSEATIEELWRKPKKELLKIGQGGVTASHVRSLTDLVQHHTIVRVKVNTKGASYEDCLALGQALVSGEGEERGLRLVGVRPSTRLLLVGEAAFIDRLPKE
;
A
#
# COMPACT_ATOMS: atom_id res chain seq x y z
N MET A 1 -36.64 38.53 11.20
CA MET A 1 -37.73 37.87 11.98
C MET A 1 -37.95 36.47 11.43
N ARG A 2 -38.34 35.54 12.31
CA ARG A 2 -38.61 34.09 12.13
C ARG A 2 -37.41 33.15 12.20
N ALA A 3 -37.19 32.71 13.45
CA ALA A 3 -36.57 31.46 13.84
C ALA A 3 -37.48 30.26 13.54
N VAL A 4 -36.90 29.08 13.31
CA VAL A 4 -37.50 27.80 13.70
C VAL A 4 -36.39 26.88 14.23
N ARG A 5 -36.55 26.49 15.50
CA ARG A 5 -35.81 25.43 16.20
C ARG A 5 -36.39 24.07 15.82
N CYS A 6 -35.56 23.02 15.81
CA CYS A 6 -35.98 21.68 16.22
C CYS A 6 -34.82 20.96 16.92
N ALA A 7 -35.14 20.43 18.09
CA ALA A 7 -34.32 19.64 18.99
C ALA A 7 -34.66 18.15 18.87
N GLY A 8 -33.82 17.29 19.45
CA GLY A 8 -34.10 15.86 19.72
C GLY A 8 -32.87 15.00 19.41
N ALA A 9 -31.96 14.70 20.34
CA ALA A 9 -32.08 13.82 21.52
C ALA A 9 -32.28 12.34 21.16
N ALA A 10 -31.27 11.50 21.43
CA ALA A 10 -31.44 10.15 21.97
C ALA A 10 -30.08 9.55 22.38
N LEU A 11 -29.91 9.38 23.69
CA LEU A 11 -28.93 8.50 24.33
C LEU A 11 -29.26 7.03 24.01
N ALA A 12 -28.23 6.19 23.88
CA ALA A 12 -28.34 4.77 24.19
C ALA A 12 -27.01 4.25 24.77
N LEU A 13 -26.95 4.22 26.10
CA LEU A 13 -26.08 3.37 26.90
C LEU A 13 -26.66 1.95 26.89
N ALA A 14 -25.82 0.95 26.64
CA ALA A 14 -25.98 -0.43 27.12
C ALA A 14 -24.57 -1.00 27.29
N CYS A 15 -24.04 -1.18 28.50
CA CYS A 15 -24.33 -2.23 29.49
C CYS A 15 -24.00 -3.65 29.02
N TYR A 16 -22.97 -4.20 29.67
CA TYR A 16 -23.04 -5.48 30.42
C TYR A 16 -22.85 -6.79 29.64
N SER A 17 -21.77 -7.52 29.92
CA SER A 17 -21.79 -8.71 30.78
C SER A 17 -20.52 -9.56 30.61
N GLU A 18 -20.11 -10.13 31.74
CA GLU A 18 -18.90 -10.89 32.03
C GLU A 18 -18.92 -12.33 31.50
N SER A 19 -17.73 -12.95 31.61
CA SER A 19 -17.54 -14.36 31.95
C SER A 19 -17.69 -15.37 30.80
N VAL A 20 -16.63 -16.13 30.53
CA VAL A 20 -16.41 -17.46 31.14
C VAL A 20 -15.06 -17.99 30.64
N CYS A 21 -14.23 -18.40 31.60
CA CYS A 21 -13.01 -19.18 31.41
C CYS A 21 -13.29 -20.48 30.63
N ASN A 22 -12.42 -20.88 29.71
CA ASN A 22 -12.15 -22.31 29.61
C ASN A 22 -10.69 -22.60 29.24
N ALA A 23 -10.05 -23.31 30.15
CA ALA A 23 -8.75 -23.91 29.99
C ALA A 23 -8.84 -25.04 28.96
N PHE A 24 -7.94 -25.06 27.97
CA PHE A 24 -7.71 -26.28 27.22
C PHE A 24 -6.24 -26.41 26.81
N LEU A 25 -5.53 -27.12 27.69
CA LEU A 25 -4.52 -28.13 27.43
C LEU A 25 -3.31 -27.76 26.55
N GLN A 26 -2.21 -27.60 27.27
CA GLN A 26 -0.86 -27.93 26.87
C GLN A 26 -0.79 -29.23 26.06
N GLN A 27 -0.14 -29.18 24.90
CA GLN A 27 0.57 -30.33 24.36
C GLN A 27 2.03 -29.95 24.10
N PRO A 28 3.01 -30.72 24.62
CA PRO A 28 4.41 -30.53 24.30
C PRO A 28 4.70 -31.05 22.90
N VAL A 29 5.16 -30.15 22.01
CA VAL A 29 5.62 -30.50 20.67
C VAL A 29 7.01 -31.15 20.79
N GLN A 30 7.06 -32.48 20.75
CA GLN A 30 8.32 -33.20 20.60
C GLN A 30 8.81 -33.05 19.15
N TRP A 31 9.71 -32.09 18.92
CA TRP A 31 10.45 -32.00 17.68
C TRP A 31 11.56 -33.05 17.66
N HIS A 32 11.24 -34.21 17.10
CA HIS A 32 12.22 -35.23 16.74
C HIS A 32 13.13 -34.69 15.63
N ARG A 33 14.40 -34.51 15.98
CA ARG A 33 15.51 -34.21 15.09
C ARG A 33 15.86 -35.47 14.31
N GLN A 34 15.50 -35.53 13.02
CA GLN A 34 16.13 -36.47 12.08
C GLN A 34 16.72 -35.71 10.90
N HIS A 35 18.05 -35.77 10.85
CA HIS A 35 18.87 -35.46 9.69
C HIS A 35 18.54 -36.44 8.56
N GLN A 36 18.20 -35.95 7.37
CA GLN A 36 18.46 -36.66 6.12
C GLN A 36 18.93 -35.68 5.04
N LEU A 37 20.25 -35.70 4.86
CA LEU A 37 21.03 -35.73 3.62
C LEU A 37 20.43 -35.11 2.34
N ALA A 38 21.15 -34.09 1.87
CA ALA A 38 21.39 -33.66 0.50
C ALA A 38 20.66 -34.41 -0.64
N THR A 39 19.83 -33.66 -1.36
CA THR A 39 19.66 -33.83 -2.80
C THR A 39 19.64 -32.43 -3.41
N THR A 40 20.74 -32.07 -4.07
CA THR A 40 20.84 -30.90 -4.94
C THR A 40 19.96 -31.13 -6.16
N LEU A 41 18.70 -30.71 -6.06
CA LEU A 41 17.85 -30.48 -7.23
C LEU A 41 17.94 -29.00 -7.58
N HIS A 42 18.79 -28.73 -8.57
CA HIS A 42 18.84 -27.51 -9.34
C HIS A 42 17.50 -27.37 -10.08
N CYS A 43 16.51 -26.76 -9.45
CA CYS A 43 15.29 -26.34 -10.14
C CYS A 43 15.63 -25.09 -10.95
N ALA A 44 15.83 -25.29 -12.26
CA ALA A 44 15.74 -24.23 -13.25
C ALA A 44 14.40 -23.51 -13.04
N GLN A 45 14.45 -22.24 -12.63
CA GLN A 45 13.24 -21.46 -12.40
C GLN A 45 12.52 -21.29 -13.76
N PRO A 46 11.25 -21.70 -13.87
CA PRO A 46 10.47 -21.47 -15.07
C PRO A 46 10.35 -19.96 -15.27
N GLY A 47 10.70 -19.52 -16.49
CA GLY A 47 10.67 -18.12 -16.91
C GLY A 47 9.38 -17.45 -16.45
N GLU A 48 9.53 -16.62 -15.43
CA GLU A 48 8.51 -15.70 -14.99
C GLU A 48 8.17 -14.85 -16.20
N ARG A 49 6.92 -14.95 -16.68
CA ARG A 49 6.40 -14.05 -17.71
C ARG A 49 6.52 -12.64 -17.14
N GLN A 50 7.63 -11.98 -17.45
CA GLN A 50 7.78 -10.55 -17.27
C GLN A 50 6.74 -9.92 -18.17
N ALA A 51 5.59 -9.59 -17.58
CA ALA A 51 4.65 -8.68 -18.20
C ALA A 51 5.46 -7.44 -18.62
N PRO A 52 5.17 -6.83 -19.78
CA PRO A 52 5.88 -5.64 -20.23
C PRO A 52 5.83 -4.61 -19.12
N ALA A 53 6.96 -4.41 -18.46
CA ALA A 53 7.08 -3.41 -17.42
C ALA A 53 6.94 -2.08 -18.13
N VAL A 54 5.76 -1.47 -18.01
CA VAL A 54 5.59 -0.07 -18.37
C VAL A 54 6.64 0.67 -17.56
N ASP A 55 7.62 1.29 -18.24
CA ASP A 55 8.76 1.93 -17.58
C ASP A 55 8.28 3.22 -16.90
N LEU A 56 7.68 3.04 -15.72
CA LEU A 56 7.29 4.09 -14.80
C LEU A 56 8.49 4.54 -13.96
N SER A 57 9.65 3.92 -14.17
CA SER A 57 10.85 4.04 -13.38
C SER A 57 11.61 5.32 -13.69
N HIS A 58 11.26 6.05 -14.77
CA HIS A 58 11.89 7.32 -15.17
C HIS A 58 13.44 7.24 -15.24
N GLY A 59 13.99 6.09 -15.64
CA GLY A 59 15.43 5.86 -15.68
C GLY A 59 16.10 5.63 -14.32
N LEU A 60 15.31 5.38 -13.26
CA LEU A 60 15.84 4.85 -12.01
C LEU A 60 16.18 3.38 -12.17
N SER A 61 17.29 2.97 -11.55
CA SER A 61 17.64 1.56 -11.51
C SER A 61 16.74 0.74 -10.60
N GLU A 62 16.59 -0.54 -10.91
CA GLU A 62 15.79 -1.47 -10.12
C GLU A 62 16.28 -1.55 -8.66
N ALA A 63 17.59 -1.52 -8.45
CA ALA A 63 18.20 -1.48 -7.11
C ALA A 63 17.77 -0.23 -6.33
N THR A 64 17.73 0.94 -7.00
CA THR A 64 17.27 2.20 -6.40
C THR A 64 15.78 2.10 -6.04
N ILE A 65 14.94 1.61 -6.95
CA ILE A 65 13.50 1.42 -6.70
C ILE A 65 13.28 0.52 -5.49
N GLU A 66 14.00 -0.60 -5.39
CA GLU A 66 13.93 -1.51 -4.24
C GLU A 66 14.37 -0.83 -2.93
N GLU A 67 15.39 0.03 -2.96
CA GLU A 67 15.76 0.83 -1.80
C GLU A 67 14.64 1.80 -1.41
N LEU A 68 14.05 2.51 -2.39
CA LEU A 68 12.94 3.42 -2.14
C LEU A 68 11.73 2.71 -1.56
N TRP A 69 11.45 1.48 -2.00
CA TRP A 69 10.41 0.67 -1.38
C TRP A 69 10.69 0.47 0.09
N ARG A 70 11.93 0.19 0.52
CA ARG A 70 12.27 -0.11 1.93
C ARG A 70 12.14 1.08 2.89
N LYS A 71 12.20 2.32 2.39
CA LYS A 71 12.17 3.55 3.22
C LYS A 71 10.87 3.69 4.04
N PRO A 72 9.67 3.72 3.42
CA PRO A 72 8.41 3.78 4.16
C PRO A 72 8.09 2.44 4.84
N LYS A 73 8.01 2.43 6.17
CA LYS A 73 7.73 1.22 6.97
C LYS A 73 6.27 0.73 6.87
N LYS A 74 5.33 1.64 6.62
CA LYS A 74 3.89 1.36 6.62
C LYS A 74 3.19 2.06 5.45
N GLU A 75 2.04 1.51 5.06
CA GLU A 75 1.07 2.16 4.17
C GLU A 75 0.43 3.35 4.88
N LEU A 76 0.59 4.56 4.33
CA LEU A 76 0.06 5.79 4.94
C LEU A 76 -1.29 6.22 4.35
N LEU A 77 -1.59 5.77 3.13
CA LEU A 77 -2.86 6.05 2.46
C LEU A 77 -3.46 4.77 1.90
N LYS A 78 -4.78 4.64 1.99
CA LYS A 78 -5.54 3.49 1.49
C LYS A 78 -6.63 3.98 0.55
N ILE A 79 -6.66 3.43 -0.67
CA ILE A 79 -7.72 3.68 -1.64
C ILE A 79 -8.74 2.55 -1.52
N GLY A 80 -9.98 2.91 -1.21
CA GLY A 80 -11.09 1.97 -1.12
C GLY A 80 -11.70 1.61 -2.48
N GLN A 81 -12.81 0.88 -2.44
CA GLN A 81 -13.56 0.48 -3.64
C GLN A 81 -14.13 1.67 -4.44
N GLY A 82 -14.33 2.82 -3.80
CA GLY A 82 -14.79 4.05 -4.44
C GLY A 82 -13.75 4.72 -5.35
N GLY A 83 -12.53 4.17 -5.45
CA GLY A 83 -11.48 4.71 -6.31
C GLY A 83 -10.82 5.97 -5.77
N VAL A 84 -10.17 6.72 -6.67
CA VAL A 84 -9.48 7.96 -6.35
C VAL A 84 -10.50 9.10 -6.18
N THR A 85 -10.31 9.92 -5.15
CA THR A 85 -11.15 11.09 -4.87
C THR A 85 -10.23 12.29 -4.67
N ALA A 86 -10.74 13.51 -4.81
CA ALA A 86 -9.95 14.73 -4.55
C ALA A 86 -9.40 14.78 -3.12
N SER A 87 -10.12 14.20 -2.14
CA SER A 87 -9.62 14.09 -0.77
C SER A 87 -8.38 13.21 -0.69
N HIS A 88 -8.32 12.11 -1.47
CA HIS A 88 -7.13 11.26 -1.52
C HIS A 88 -5.92 12.01 -2.07
N VAL A 89 -6.10 12.84 -3.11
CA VAL A 89 -5.01 13.65 -3.71
C VAL A 89 -4.48 14.68 -2.71
N ARG A 90 -5.38 15.37 -1.99
CA ARG A 90 -4.99 16.33 -0.93
C ARG A 90 -4.21 15.65 0.18
N SER A 91 -4.74 14.56 0.74
CA SER A 91 -4.04 13.81 1.78
C SER A 91 -2.72 13.23 1.30
N LEU A 92 -2.65 12.75 0.06
CA LEU A 92 -1.39 12.26 -0.53
C LEU A 92 -0.36 13.38 -0.65
N THR A 93 -0.79 14.57 -1.04
CA THR A 93 0.09 15.75 -1.11
C THR A 93 0.70 16.06 0.25
N ASP A 94 -0.13 16.18 1.29
CA ASP A 94 0.34 16.49 2.63
C ASP A 94 1.31 15.41 3.13
N LEU A 95 1.00 14.14 2.89
CA LEU A 95 1.87 13.03 3.27
C LEU A 95 3.22 13.05 2.54
N VAL A 96 3.24 13.38 1.24
CA VAL A 96 4.48 13.46 0.46
C VAL A 96 5.32 14.65 0.90
N GLN A 97 4.71 15.78 1.25
CA GLN A 97 5.44 16.94 1.80
C GLN A 97 6.15 16.60 3.12
N HIS A 98 5.56 15.74 3.96
CA HIS A 98 6.15 15.36 5.25
C HIS A 98 7.10 14.16 5.20
N HIS A 99 6.90 13.24 4.25
CA HIS A 99 7.63 11.96 4.22
C HIS A 99 8.49 11.75 2.97
N THR A 100 8.41 12.65 1.99
CA THR A 100 9.09 12.61 0.68
C THR A 100 8.65 11.46 -0.24
N ILE A 101 8.42 10.27 0.33
CA ILE A 101 7.92 9.07 -0.34
C ILE A 101 6.85 8.41 0.53
N VAL A 102 5.78 7.96 -0.12
CA VAL A 102 4.60 7.39 0.52
C VAL A 102 4.21 6.09 -0.18
N ARG A 103 3.91 5.06 0.62
CA ARG A 103 3.25 3.83 0.16
C ARG A 103 1.74 4.00 0.25
N VAL A 104 1.07 3.80 -0.88
CA VAL A 104 -0.39 3.83 -1.00
C VAL A 104 -0.90 2.42 -1.28
N LYS A 105 -1.91 1.96 -0.55
CA LYS A 105 -2.50 0.63 -0.73
C LYS A 105 -3.84 0.70 -1.44
N VAL A 106 -4.02 -0.14 -2.45
CA VAL A 106 -5.26 -0.25 -3.21
C VAL A 106 -6.07 -1.44 -2.70
N ASN A 107 -7.18 -1.16 -2.02
CA ASN A 107 -8.09 -2.18 -1.46
C ASN A 107 -9.30 -2.44 -2.36
N THR A 108 -9.12 -2.33 -3.67
CA THR A 108 -10.16 -2.67 -4.65
C THR A 108 -10.22 -4.19 -4.80
N LYS A 109 -11.42 -4.77 -4.69
CA LYS A 109 -11.62 -6.23 -4.85
C LYS A 109 -11.38 -6.59 -6.31
N GLY A 110 -10.58 -7.63 -6.55
CA GLY A 110 -10.31 -8.13 -7.91
C GLY A 110 -9.47 -7.21 -8.78
N ALA A 111 -8.90 -6.12 -8.24
CA ALA A 111 -8.09 -5.21 -9.04
C ALA A 111 -6.87 -5.90 -9.64
N SER A 112 -6.74 -5.74 -10.95
CA SER A 112 -5.60 -6.15 -11.75
C SER A 112 -4.41 -5.19 -11.57
N TYR A 113 -3.27 -5.54 -12.16
CA TYR A 113 -2.13 -4.64 -12.25
C TYR A 113 -2.49 -3.33 -12.97
N GLU A 114 -3.23 -3.44 -14.07
CA GLU A 114 -3.65 -2.31 -14.90
C GLU A 114 -4.55 -1.36 -14.11
N ASP A 115 -5.46 -1.90 -13.29
CA ASP A 115 -6.31 -1.08 -12.41
C ASP A 115 -5.47 -0.32 -11.37
N CYS A 116 -4.49 -0.98 -10.76
CA CYS A 116 -3.59 -0.34 -9.80
C CYS A 116 -2.76 0.76 -10.47
N LEU A 117 -2.28 0.51 -11.69
CA LEU A 117 -1.55 1.49 -12.48
C LEU A 117 -2.43 2.68 -12.85
N ALA A 118 -3.63 2.45 -13.36
CA ALA A 118 -4.59 3.49 -13.73
C ALA A 118 -4.97 4.36 -12.51
N LEU A 119 -5.18 3.75 -11.34
CA LEU A 119 -5.42 4.49 -10.09
C LEU A 119 -4.20 5.30 -9.65
N GLY A 120 -2.99 4.74 -9.80
CA GLY A 120 -1.75 5.46 -9.52
C GLY A 120 -1.56 6.66 -10.43
N GLN A 121 -1.80 6.48 -11.73
CA GLN A 121 -1.77 7.56 -12.71
C GLN A 121 -2.85 8.61 -12.41
N ALA A 122 -4.08 8.21 -12.08
CA ALA A 122 -5.14 9.14 -11.71
C ALA A 122 -4.83 9.94 -10.43
N LEU A 123 -4.05 9.39 -9.49
CA LEU A 123 -3.60 10.11 -8.30
C LEU A 123 -2.57 11.18 -8.61
N VAL A 124 -1.65 10.89 -9.53
CA VAL A 124 -0.54 11.80 -9.86
C VAL A 124 -0.88 12.74 -11.01
N SER A 125 -1.94 12.47 -11.79
CA SER A 125 -2.40 13.37 -12.85
C SER A 125 -3.25 14.53 -12.30
N GLY A 126 -3.32 15.63 -13.05
CA GLY A 126 -4.13 16.79 -12.68
C GLY A 126 -3.57 17.50 -11.45
N GLU A 127 -4.36 17.61 -10.37
CA GLU A 127 -3.95 18.29 -9.14
C GLU A 127 -2.70 17.67 -8.49
N GLY A 128 -2.44 16.37 -8.72
CA GLY A 128 -1.25 15.71 -8.20
C GLY A 128 0.04 16.18 -8.87
N GLU A 129 0.00 16.38 -10.19
CA GLU A 129 1.18 16.74 -11.00
C GLU A 129 1.60 18.18 -10.73
N GLU A 130 0.62 19.09 -10.65
CA GLU A 130 0.83 20.49 -10.28
C GLU A 130 1.46 20.64 -8.90
N ARG A 131 1.22 19.67 -8.01
CA ARG A 131 1.78 19.60 -6.67
C ARG A 131 3.10 18.83 -6.59
N GLY A 132 3.65 18.41 -7.74
CA GLY A 132 4.92 17.72 -7.84
C GLY A 132 4.87 16.27 -7.36
N LEU A 133 3.72 15.61 -7.41
CA LEU A 133 3.61 14.18 -7.12
C LEU A 133 4.00 13.35 -8.34
N ARG A 134 4.76 12.27 -8.12
CA ARG A 134 5.15 11.35 -9.19
C ARG A 134 5.05 9.90 -8.72
N LEU A 135 4.55 9.05 -9.61
CA LEU A 135 4.44 7.61 -9.41
C LEU A 135 5.81 6.99 -9.71
N VAL A 136 6.39 6.30 -8.72
CA VAL A 136 7.70 5.64 -8.83
C VAL A 136 7.55 4.18 -9.26
N GLY A 137 6.54 3.49 -8.75
CA GLY A 137 6.37 2.08 -9.05
C GLY A 137 5.09 1.48 -8.49
N VAL A 138 4.74 0.31 -9.01
CA VAL A 138 3.55 -0.46 -8.65
C VAL A 138 3.96 -1.88 -8.32
N ARG A 139 3.53 -2.39 -7.17
CA ARG A 139 3.66 -3.80 -6.79
C ARG A 139 2.29 -4.48 -6.87
N PRO A 140 1.98 -5.22 -7.96
CA PRO A 140 0.68 -5.85 -8.14
C PRO A 140 0.38 -6.91 -7.07
N SER A 141 1.39 -7.69 -6.66
CA SER A 141 1.24 -8.78 -5.69
C SER A 141 0.71 -8.30 -4.33
N THR A 142 1.10 -7.10 -3.92
CA THR A 142 0.67 -6.49 -2.66
C THR A 142 -0.32 -5.34 -2.84
N ARG A 143 -0.68 -5.00 -4.09
CA ARG A 143 -1.52 -3.85 -4.47
C ARG A 143 -1.03 -2.54 -3.84
N LEU A 144 0.29 -2.35 -3.86
CA LEU A 144 0.92 -1.15 -3.34
C LEU A 144 1.41 -0.27 -4.48
N LEU A 145 1.26 1.03 -4.30
CA LEU A 145 1.79 2.08 -5.14
C LEU A 145 2.84 2.85 -4.34
N LEU A 146 3.94 3.19 -4.98
CA LEU A 146 4.96 4.06 -4.41
C LEU A 146 4.87 5.41 -5.10
N VAL A 147 4.53 6.43 -4.33
CA VAL A 147 4.42 7.81 -4.80
C VAL A 147 5.45 8.65 -4.05
N GLY A 148 6.14 9.53 -4.76
CA GLY A 148 7.09 10.45 -4.15
C GLY A 148 7.02 11.84 -4.75
N GLU A 149 7.78 12.75 -4.15
CA GLU A 149 8.00 14.09 -4.68
C GLU A 149 8.87 14.02 -5.93
N ALA A 150 8.45 14.67 -7.02
CA ALA A 150 9.15 14.70 -8.30
C ALA A 150 10.57 15.28 -8.15
N ALA A 151 10.71 16.38 -7.39
CA ALA A 151 12.01 17.01 -7.15
C ALA A 151 12.98 16.10 -6.38
N PHE A 152 12.48 15.22 -5.51
CA PHE A 152 13.29 14.23 -4.83
C PHE A 152 13.71 13.11 -5.78
N ILE A 153 12.77 12.59 -6.55
CA ILE A 153 13.00 11.50 -7.51
C ILE A 153 14.04 11.91 -8.56
N ASP A 154 13.97 13.15 -9.05
CA ASP A 154 14.91 13.65 -10.06
C ASP A 154 16.34 13.85 -9.55
N ARG A 155 16.55 13.89 -8.22
CA ARG A 155 17.89 13.95 -7.60
C ARG A 155 18.54 12.59 -7.40
N LEU A 156 17.78 11.50 -7.57
CA LEU A 156 18.31 10.16 -7.41
C LEU A 156 19.23 9.80 -8.59
N PRO A 157 20.25 8.97 -8.37
CA PRO A 157 21.11 8.50 -9.44
C PRO A 157 20.28 7.75 -10.48
N LYS A 158 20.37 8.20 -11.74
CA LYS A 158 19.81 7.54 -12.92
C LYS A 158 20.96 6.72 -13.52
N GLU A 159 20.73 5.44 -13.80
CA GLU A 159 21.72 4.56 -14.44
C GLU A 159 21.61 4.62 -15.96
#